data_AF-A0A9D6YR21-F1
#
_entry.id   AF-A0A9D6YR21-F1
#
_cell.length_a   1.000
_cell.length_b   1.000
_cell.length_c   1.000
_cell.angle_alpha   90.00
_cell.angle_beta   90.00
_cell.angle_gamma   90.00
#
_symmetry.space_group_name_H-M   'P 1'
#
loop_
_entity.id
_entity.type
_entity.pdbx_description
1 polymer ?
#
loop_
_entity_poly.entity_id
_entity_poly.type
_entity_poly.pdbx_seq_one_letter_code
_entity_poly.pdbx_strand_id
1 'polypeptide(L)'
;MNIKNKGFTLIELLVVIAIIGILAALIIVALSGAQRRARDTQRKNNAKAISLAMEQYAVDNSGSYPASAQANFPVPTYDCPTAITTLITASYMSSNAICKDPTTGKTASYAAYSTGSATLGSSYILAWLLENTQEIAKTGTSGNGVYGPTSGSLTVNGLTLTGLDATTNVKYFVVYGPQ
;
A
#
# COMPACT_ATOMS: atom_id res chain seq x y z
N MET A 1 -20.03 -63.82 11.28
CA MET A 1 -20.56 -62.87 10.30
C MET A 1 -19.39 -62.39 9.47
N ASN A 2 -19.23 -62.89 8.24
CA ASN A 2 -18.02 -62.69 7.45
C ASN A 2 -18.15 -61.38 6.66
N ILE A 3 -17.43 -60.34 7.09
CA ILE A 3 -17.49 -59.00 6.49
C ILE A 3 -16.67 -59.04 5.19
N LYS A 4 -17.34 -59.09 4.04
CA LYS A 4 -16.67 -58.98 2.74
C LYS A 4 -16.10 -57.57 2.60
N ASN A 5 -14.79 -57.44 2.77
CA ASN A 5 -14.06 -56.21 2.46
C ASN A 5 -14.15 -55.95 0.95
N LYS A 6 -14.94 -54.94 0.56
CA LYS A 6 -14.95 -54.41 -0.81
C LYS A 6 -13.69 -53.56 -0.99
N GLY A 7 -12.78 -53.98 -1.87
CA GLY A 7 -11.64 -53.15 -2.27
C GLY A 7 -12.09 -52.04 -3.21
N PHE A 8 -11.42 -50.88 -3.13
CA PHE A 8 -11.60 -49.80 -4.12
C PHE A 8 -11.08 -50.22 -5.48
N THR A 9 -11.78 -49.85 -6.54
CA THR A 9 -11.33 -50.03 -7.91
C THR A 9 -10.32 -48.93 -8.28
N LEU A 10 -9.37 -49.24 -9.16
CA LEU A 10 -8.39 -48.26 -9.66
C LEU A 10 -9.06 -47.05 -10.31
N ILE A 11 -10.19 -47.25 -10.97
CA ILE A 11 -10.94 -46.18 -11.63
C ILE A 11 -11.61 -45.22 -10.64
N GLU A 12 -12.11 -45.73 -9.52
CA GLU A 12 -12.67 -44.90 -8.44
C GLU A 12 -11.60 -43.99 -7.85
N LEU A 13 -10.40 -44.52 -7.60
CA LEU A 13 -9.28 -43.71 -7.10
C LEU A 13 -8.84 -42.67 -8.14
N LEU A 14 -8.81 -43.03 -9.42
CA LEU A 14 -8.39 -42.15 -10.52
C LEU A 14 -9.33 -40.95 -10.68
N VAL A 15 -10.65 -41.18 -10.63
CA VAL A 15 -11.63 -40.09 -10.72
C VAL A 15 -11.51 -39.13 -9.53
N VAL A 16 -11.24 -39.64 -8.32
CA VAL A 16 -11.10 -38.80 -7.13
C VAL A 16 -9.89 -37.87 -7.23
N ILE A 17 -8.72 -38.37 -7.62
CA ILE A 17 -7.53 -37.51 -7.78
C ILE A 17 -7.72 -36.51 -8.92
N ALA A 18 -8.44 -36.88 -9.98
CA ALA A 18 -8.77 -35.96 -11.08
C ALA A 18 -9.65 -34.81 -10.59
N ILE A 19 -10.70 -35.09 -9.80
CA ILE A 19 -11.58 -34.05 -9.23
C ILE A 19 -10.81 -33.16 -8.24
N ILE A 20 -10.01 -33.75 -7.35
CA ILE A 20 -9.18 -32.99 -6.40
C ILE A 20 -8.19 -32.09 -7.16
N GLY A 21 -7.58 -32.59 -8.24
CA GLY A 21 -6.68 -31.81 -9.09
C GLY A 21 -7.34 -30.59 -9.73
N ILE A 22 -8.56 -30.77 -10.26
CA ILE A 22 -9.36 -29.66 -10.84
C ILE A 22 -9.71 -28.62 -9.76
N LEU A 23 -10.19 -29.06 -8.60
CA LEU A 23 -10.54 -28.15 -7.51
C LEU A 23 -9.31 -27.39 -6.99
N ALA A 24 -8.18 -28.07 -6.80
CA ALA A 24 -6.94 -27.46 -6.36
C ALA A 24 -6.42 -26.40 -7.35
N ALA A 25 -6.48 -26.67 -8.66
CA ALA A 25 -6.04 -25.73 -9.69
C ALA A 25 -6.84 -24.42 -9.66
N LEU A 26 -8.16 -24.48 -9.49
CA LEU A 26 -9.02 -23.30 -9.39
C LEU A 26 -8.70 -22.47 -8.13
N ILE A 27 -8.42 -23.13 -7.01
CA ILE A 27 -8.08 -22.48 -5.73
C ILE A 27 -6.78 -21.68 -5.86
N ILE A 28 -5.75 -22.22 -6.52
CA ILE A 28 -4.44 -21.56 -6.66
C ILE A 28 -4.58 -20.22 -7.41
N VAL A 29 -5.36 -20.20 -8.50
CA VAL A 29 -5.58 -18.97 -9.28
C VAL A 29 -6.30 -17.92 -8.43
N ALA A 30 -7.36 -18.31 -7.72
CA ALA A 30 -8.12 -17.41 -6.84
C ALA A 30 -7.28 -16.86 -5.67
N LEU A 31 -6.42 -17.69 -5.08
CA LEU A 31 -5.60 -17.31 -3.93
C LEU A 31 -4.59 -16.20 -4.27
N SER A 32 -4.01 -16.22 -5.46
CA SER A 32 -3.06 -15.19 -5.90
C SER A 32 -3.68 -13.77 -5.89
N GLY A 33 -4.94 -13.64 -6.29
CA GLY A 33 -5.68 -12.38 -6.26
C GLY A 33 -6.04 -11.96 -4.84
N ALA A 34 -6.46 -12.91 -3.99
CA ALA A 34 -6.77 -12.65 -2.59
C ALA A 34 -5.55 -12.14 -1.81
N GLN A 35 -4.38 -12.74 -2.03
CA GLN A 35 -3.13 -12.31 -1.40
C GLN A 35 -2.73 -10.88 -1.81
N ARG A 36 -2.86 -10.51 -3.09
CA ARG A 36 -2.63 -9.13 -3.55
C ARG A 36 -3.50 -8.12 -2.81
N ARG A 37 -4.81 -8.41 -2.71
CA ARG A 37 -5.77 -7.54 -1.99
C ARG A 37 -5.45 -7.42 -0.50
N ALA A 38 -5.06 -8.52 0.15
CA ALA A 38 -4.68 -8.51 1.56
C ALA A 38 -3.46 -7.59 1.81
N ARG A 39 -2.47 -7.62 0.91
CA ARG A 39 -1.30 -6.73 0.97
C ARG A 39 -1.66 -5.28 0.70
N ASP A 40 -2.54 -5.01 -0.26
CA ASP A 40 -3.06 -3.65 -0.48
C ASP A 40 -3.81 -3.12 0.73
N THR A 41 -4.59 -3.96 1.42
CA THR A 41 -5.22 -3.59 2.70
C THR A 41 -4.16 -3.25 3.75
N GLN A 42 -3.07 -4.01 3.84
CA GLN A 42 -1.95 -3.69 4.74
C GLN A 42 -1.29 -2.36 4.37
N ARG A 43 -1.01 -2.08 3.10
CA ARG A 43 -0.47 -0.79 2.62
C ARG A 43 -1.38 0.38 3.02
N LYS A 44 -2.70 0.24 2.83
CA LYS A 44 -3.69 1.24 3.24
C LYS A 44 -3.70 1.47 4.75
N ASN A 45 -3.58 0.41 5.54
CA ASN A 45 -3.53 0.51 7.00
C ASN A 45 -2.24 1.21 7.46
N ASN A 46 -1.10 0.90 6.84
CA ASN A 46 0.17 1.58 7.09
C ASN A 46 0.06 3.08 6.78
N ALA A 47 -0.54 3.45 5.64
CA ALA A 47 -0.77 4.85 5.28
C ALA A 47 -1.57 5.61 6.34
N LYS A 48 -2.64 4.99 6.85
CA LYS A 48 -3.51 5.58 7.89
C LYS A 48 -2.79 5.70 9.22
N ALA A 49 -2.00 4.71 9.60
CA ALA A 49 -1.22 4.75 10.83
C ALA A 49 -0.15 5.85 10.81
N ILE A 50 0.51 6.05 9.66
CA ILE A 50 1.44 7.17 9.48
C ILE A 50 0.72 8.50 9.53
N SER A 51 -0.42 8.63 8.85
CA SER A 51 -1.26 9.82 8.92
C SER A 51 -1.65 10.15 10.37
N LEU A 52 -2.10 9.15 11.14
CA LEU A 52 -2.41 9.34 12.57
C LEU A 52 -1.22 9.84 13.37
N ALA A 53 -0.03 9.29 13.14
CA ALA A 53 1.20 9.74 13.82
C ALA A 53 1.62 11.16 13.39
N MET A 54 1.40 11.53 12.12
CA MET A 54 1.59 12.90 11.65
C MET A 54 0.66 13.88 12.38
N GLU A 55 -0.62 13.52 12.53
CA GLU A 55 -1.59 14.35 13.28
C GLU A 55 -1.20 14.47 14.77
N GLN A 56 -0.79 13.37 15.41
CA GLN A 56 -0.32 13.39 16.81
C GLN A 56 0.91 14.29 16.97
N TYR A 57 1.88 14.17 16.07
CA TYR A 57 3.05 15.05 16.07
C TYR A 57 2.65 16.52 15.92
N ALA A 58 1.71 16.84 15.01
CA ALA A 58 1.28 18.21 14.79
C ALA A 58 0.58 18.80 16.03
N VAL A 59 -0.21 18.02 16.75
CA VAL A 59 -0.82 18.46 18.04
C VAL A 59 0.26 18.94 19.02
N ASP A 60 1.37 18.20 19.13
CA ASP A 60 2.45 18.51 20.06
C ASP A 60 3.44 19.57 19.52
N ASN A 61 3.44 19.82 18.21
CA ASN A 61 4.37 20.71 17.52
C ASN A 61 3.68 21.93 16.90
N SER A 62 2.67 22.48 17.59
CA SER A 62 1.99 23.73 17.19
C SER A 62 1.39 23.70 15.77
N GLY A 63 0.82 22.55 15.39
CA GLY A 63 0.25 22.30 14.08
C GLY A 63 1.27 22.05 12.97
N SER A 64 2.57 21.94 13.30
CA SER A 64 3.62 21.68 12.32
C SER A 64 3.90 20.18 12.20
N TYR A 65 3.91 19.68 10.97
CA TYR A 65 4.31 18.33 10.62
C TYR A 65 5.83 18.22 10.45
N PRO A 66 6.41 17.01 10.61
CA PRO A 66 7.83 16.78 10.34
C PRO A 66 8.18 17.13 8.90
N ALA A 67 9.07 18.11 8.73
CA ALA A 67 9.54 18.52 7.43
C ALA A 67 10.54 17.51 6.85
N SER A 68 10.41 17.22 5.56
CA SER A 68 11.45 16.56 4.77
C SER A 68 11.69 17.37 3.50
N ALA A 69 12.97 17.52 3.10
CA ALA A 69 13.30 18.08 1.79
C ALA A 69 12.55 17.30 0.70
N GLN A 70 12.08 18.00 -0.33
CA GLN A 70 11.37 17.40 -1.46
C GLN A 70 12.17 16.20 -2.00
N ALA A 71 11.62 15.00 -1.90
CA ALA A 71 12.22 13.82 -2.52
C ALA A 71 11.46 13.54 -3.82
N ASN A 72 12.10 13.71 -4.98
CA ASN A 72 11.53 13.29 -6.26
C ASN A 72 11.12 11.81 -6.18
N PHE A 73 9.99 11.43 -6.79
CA PHE A 73 9.59 10.03 -6.91
C PHE A 73 10.32 9.35 -8.08
N PRO A 74 10.43 8.01 -8.05
CA PRO A 74 10.38 7.19 -6.84
C PRO A 74 11.62 7.52 -5.97
N VAL A 75 11.48 7.50 -4.65
CA VAL A 75 12.66 7.57 -3.78
C VAL A 75 13.45 6.27 -3.98
N PRO A 76 14.70 6.31 -4.49
CA PRO A 76 15.42 5.10 -4.89
C PRO A 76 16.05 4.34 -3.72
N THR A 77 15.83 4.77 -2.47
CA THR A 77 16.51 4.24 -1.29
C THR A 77 15.62 3.33 -0.45
N TYR A 78 16.22 2.27 0.09
CA TYR A 78 15.59 1.22 0.91
C TYR A 78 15.16 1.66 2.32
N ASP A 79 15.23 2.97 2.61
CA ASP A 79 15.00 3.57 3.92
C ASP A 79 13.74 4.43 3.95
N CYS A 80 13.10 4.52 5.12
CA CYS A 80 11.95 5.41 5.30
C CYS A 80 12.34 6.87 5.07
N PRO A 81 11.43 7.71 4.54
CA PRO A 81 11.60 9.17 4.55
C PRO A 81 11.98 9.71 5.93
N THR A 82 12.81 10.75 5.95
CA THR A 82 13.29 11.38 7.20
C THR A 82 12.13 11.83 8.09
N ALA A 83 11.04 12.34 7.51
CA ALA A 83 9.82 12.69 8.25
C ALA A 83 9.26 11.51 9.08
N ILE A 84 9.27 10.29 8.51
CA ILE A 84 8.84 9.08 9.22
C ILE A 84 9.86 8.71 10.32
N THR A 85 11.16 8.86 10.05
CA THR A 85 12.18 8.62 11.09
C THR A 85 12.07 9.60 12.26
N THR A 86 11.65 10.85 12.02
CA THR A 86 11.35 11.83 13.08
C THR A 86 10.17 11.37 13.93
N LEU A 87 9.10 10.85 13.32
CA LEU A 87 7.97 10.30 14.08
C LEU A 87 8.37 9.13 14.97
N ILE A 88 9.26 8.26 14.47
CA ILE A 88 9.74 7.09 15.23
C ILE A 88 10.64 7.54 16.38
N THR A 89 11.62 8.41 16.11
CA THR A 89 12.55 8.90 17.13
C THR A 89 11.84 9.72 18.21
N ALA A 90 10.79 10.46 17.84
CA ALA A 90 9.93 11.16 18.78
C ALA A 90 8.82 10.28 19.40
N SER A 91 8.87 8.95 19.21
CA SER A 91 7.97 7.95 19.83
C SER A 91 6.49 8.03 19.45
N TYR A 92 6.13 8.72 18.36
CA TYR A 92 4.77 8.68 17.79
C TYR A 92 4.49 7.39 17.01
N MET A 93 5.53 6.63 16.64
CA MET A 93 5.40 5.31 16.03
C MET A 93 6.50 4.35 16.49
N SER A 94 6.21 3.05 16.48
CA SER A 94 7.09 2.02 17.05
C SER A 94 8.06 1.37 16.06
N SER A 95 7.87 1.51 14.74
CA SER A 95 8.67 0.76 13.77
C SER A 95 8.78 1.41 12.40
N ASN A 96 9.97 1.30 11.80
CA ASN A 96 10.22 1.64 10.40
C ASN A 96 9.61 0.63 9.42
N ALA A 97 9.16 -0.54 9.89
CA ALA A 97 8.55 -1.56 9.03
C ALA A 97 7.26 -1.05 8.36
N ILE A 98 6.61 -0.04 8.94
CA ILE A 98 5.37 0.54 8.42
C ILE A 98 5.57 1.30 7.10
N CYS A 99 6.78 1.77 6.79
CA CYS A 99 7.09 2.43 5.52
C CYS A 99 7.53 1.44 4.42
N LYS A 100 7.69 0.16 4.76
CA LYS A 100 8.22 -0.87 3.86
C LYS A 100 7.09 -1.66 3.20
N ASP A 101 7.34 -2.14 1.98
CA ASP A 101 6.38 -2.96 1.26
C ASP A 101 6.31 -4.40 1.80
N PRO A 102 5.11 -4.97 1.99
CA PRO A 102 4.94 -6.30 2.59
C PRO A 102 5.33 -7.48 1.67
N THR A 103 5.56 -7.30 0.37
CA THR A 103 5.81 -8.43 -0.56
C THR A 103 7.24 -8.91 -0.63
N THR A 104 8.19 -7.99 -0.67
CA THR A 104 9.55 -8.30 -1.13
C THR A 104 10.60 -8.00 -0.06
N GLY A 105 10.23 -7.33 1.03
CA GLY A 105 11.19 -6.65 1.90
C GLY A 105 11.99 -5.55 1.17
N LYS A 106 11.71 -5.32 -0.12
CA LYS A 106 12.24 -4.27 -0.97
C LYS A 106 11.21 -3.15 -1.03
N THR A 107 11.67 -1.90 -1.08
CA THR A 107 10.83 -0.71 -1.15
C THR A 107 10.06 -0.67 -2.47
N ALA A 108 8.77 -1.02 -2.46
CA ALA A 108 7.85 -0.44 -3.43
C ALA A 108 7.51 0.97 -2.95
N SER A 109 7.78 1.95 -3.83
CA SER A 109 7.85 3.38 -3.56
C SER A 109 6.65 3.93 -2.81
N TYR A 110 6.91 4.36 -1.58
CA TYR A 110 6.00 5.09 -0.72
C TYR A 110 6.78 6.21 -0.03
N ALA A 111 6.38 7.45 -0.24
CA ALA A 111 6.96 8.60 0.42
C ALA A 111 5.88 9.58 0.89
N ALA A 112 6.12 10.12 2.08
CA ALA A 112 5.40 11.22 2.70
C ALA A 112 6.05 12.54 2.27
N TYR A 113 5.26 13.48 1.77
CA TYR A 113 5.71 14.83 1.43
C TYR A 113 5.07 15.82 2.37
N SER A 114 5.73 16.94 2.60
CA SER A 114 5.07 18.26 2.60
C SER A 114 5.36 18.91 1.25
N THR A 115 4.36 19.30 0.45
CA THR A 115 4.59 20.20 -0.69
C THR A 115 3.79 21.49 -0.53
N GLY A 116 4.35 22.61 -1.01
CA GLY A 116 3.54 23.74 -1.47
C GLY A 116 3.41 24.98 -0.59
N SER A 117 3.85 24.99 0.68
CA SER A 117 3.92 26.22 1.46
C SER A 117 5.37 26.72 1.56
N ALA A 118 5.57 28.04 1.48
CA ALA A 118 6.86 28.68 1.78
C ALA A 118 7.33 28.39 3.23
N THR A 119 6.43 27.82 4.06
CA THR A 119 6.68 27.31 5.40
C THR A 119 6.67 25.78 5.38
N LEU A 120 7.83 25.17 5.62
CA LEU A 120 7.93 23.71 5.75
C LEU A 120 7.05 23.22 6.90
N GLY A 121 6.32 22.13 6.70
CA GLY A 121 5.55 21.46 7.76
C GLY A 121 4.09 21.89 7.95
N SER A 122 3.48 22.68 7.06
CA SER A 122 2.05 23.04 7.20
C SER A 122 1.06 21.96 6.73
N SER A 123 1.47 21.12 5.77
CA SER A 123 0.60 20.13 5.12
C SER A 123 1.42 18.89 4.73
N TYR A 124 0.76 17.74 4.54
CA TYR A 124 1.43 16.54 4.03
C TYR A 124 0.62 15.73 3.01
N ILE A 125 1.28 14.91 2.22
CA ILE A 125 0.68 13.92 1.30
C ILE A 125 1.48 12.62 1.31
N LEU A 126 0.80 11.49 1.42
CA LEU A 126 1.31 10.13 1.51
C LEU A 126 0.76 9.34 0.32
N ALA A 127 1.57 8.56 -0.40
CA ALA A 127 1.07 7.79 -1.55
C ALA A 127 1.68 6.39 -1.65
N TRP A 128 0.85 5.34 -1.52
CA TRP A 128 1.23 3.93 -1.64
C TRP A 128 0.88 3.36 -3.00
N LEU A 129 1.85 2.77 -3.70
CA LEU A 129 1.60 1.99 -4.89
C LEU A 129 0.80 0.72 -4.55
N LEU A 130 -0.30 0.50 -5.25
CA LEU A 130 -1.15 -0.69 -5.10
C LEU A 130 -0.80 -1.75 -6.15
N GLU A 131 -0.87 -3.02 -5.75
CA GLU A 131 -0.71 -4.15 -6.67
C GLU A 131 -1.98 -4.41 -7.48
N ASN A 132 -3.14 -4.14 -6.89
CA ASN A 132 -4.42 -4.32 -7.55
C ASN A 132 -4.71 -3.16 -8.52
N THR A 133 -4.39 -3.37 -9.80
CA THR A 133 -4.67 -2.42 -10.89
C THR A 133 -6.17 -2.24 -11.19
N GLN A 134 -7.01 -3.16 -10.70
CA GLN A 134 -8.46 -3.14 -10.89
C GLN A 134 -9.19 -2.26 -9.86
N GLU A 135 -8.46 -1.68 -8.90
CA GLU A 135 -9.09 -0.75 -7.97
C GLU A 135 -9.47 0.55 -8.69
N ILE A 136 -10.72 0.98 -8.50
CA ILE A 136 -11.28 2.13 -9.21
C ILE A 136 -10.64 3.40 -8.65
N ALA A 137 -9.96 4.14 -9.52
CA ALA A 137 -9.44 5.46 -9.19
C ALA A 137 -10.61 6.44 -9.04
N LYS A 138 -10.52 7.29 -8.02
CA LYS A 138 -11.44 8.40 -7.81
C LYS A 138 -11.34 9.40 -8.95
N THR A 139 -12.47 10.00 -9.31
CA THR A 139 -12.52 11.16 -10.19
C THR A 139 -12.37 12.45 -9.37
N GLY A 140 -11.49 13.35 -9.81
CA GLY A 140 -11.17 14.60 -9.11
C GLY A 140 -9.87 14.52 -8.30
N THR A 141 -9.56 15.59 -7.57
CA THR A 141 -8.26 15.79 -6.90
C THR A 141 -8.39 15.98 -5.39
N SER A 142 -9.49 15.58 -4.75
CA SER A 142 -9.73 15.82 -3.32
C SER A 142 -10.17 14.58 -2.55
N GLY A 143 -9.85 14.55 -1.26
CA GLY A 143 -10.11 13.45 -0.32
C GLY A 143 -9.02 12.37 -0.30
N ASN A 144 -8.96 11.60 0.79
CA ASN A 144 -8.15 10.39 0.83
C ASN A 144 -8.78 9.33 -0.09
N GLY A 145 -7.97 8.57 -0.82
CA GLY A 145 -8.52 7.61 -1.78
C GLY A 145 -7.52 7.06 -2.78
N VAL A 146 -8.04 6.33 -3.76
CA VAL A 146 -7.24 5.72 -4.82
C VAL A 146 -7.20 6.65 -6.02
N TYR A 147 -6.01 6.85 -6.56
CA TYR A 147 -5.76 7.74 -7.69
C TYR A 147 -4.91 7.04 -8.75
N GLY A 148 -5.17 7.36 -10.02
CA GLY A 148 -4.27 7.02 -11.12
C GLY A 148 -3.38 8.23 -11.43
N PRO A 149 -2.08 8.05 -11.67
CA PRO A 149 -1.20 9.14 -12.08
C PRO A 149 -1.57 9.61 -13.50
N THR A 150 -1.41 10.91 -13.77
CA THR A 150 -1.49 11.48 -15.11
C THR A 150 -0.07 11.85 -15.53
N SER A 151 0.51 11.12 -16.48
CA SER A 151 1.84 11.42 -17.03
C SER A 151 2.97 11.50 -15.98
N GLY A 152 2.99 10.54 -15.04
CA GLY A 152 4.03 10.45 -14.00
C GLY A 152 3.95 11.49 -12.89
N SER A 153 2.85 12.25 -12.85
CA SER A 153 2.52 13.18 -11.76
C SER A 153 1.12 12.90 -11.22
N LEU A 154 0.89 13.25 -9.96
CA LEU A 154 -0.41 13.21 -9.33
C LEU A 154 -0.58 14.42 -8.40
N THR A 155 -1.60 15.22 -8.66
CA THR A 155 -1.96 16.36 -7.80
C THR A 155 -3.22 16.05 -7.02
N VAL A 156 -3.12 16.08 -5.69
CA VAL A 156 -4.26 15.90 -4.76
C VAL A 156 -4.26 17.06 -3.77
N ASN A 157 -5.37 17.77 -3.69
CA ASN A 157 -5.61 18.90 -2.79
C ASN A 157 -4.55 20.01 -2.91
N GLY A 158 -4.11 20.30 -4.14
CA GLY A 158 -3.05 21.27 -4.43
C GLY A 158 -1.62 20.75 -4.21
N LEU A 159 -1.46 19.57 -3.60
CA LEU A 159 -0.17 18.92 -3.36
C LEU A 159 0.19 18.05 -4.57
N THR A 160 1.38 18.25 -5.14
CA THR A 160 1.81 17.52 -6.33
C THR A 160 2.90 16.50 -6.00
N LEU A 161 2.70 15.29 -6.50
CA LEU A 161 3.63 14.16 -6.46
C LEU A 161 4.22 13.96 -7.86
N THR A 162 5.54 13.94 -8.02
CA THR A 162 6.21 13.88 -9.34
C THR A 162 7.22 12.74 -9.45
N GLY A 163 7.26 12.05 -10.59
CA GLY A 163 8.13 10.88 -10.80
C GLY A 163 7.46 9.55 -10.44
N LEU A 164 6.13 9.55 -10.43
CA LEU A 164 5.33 8.35 -10.31
C LEU A 164 5.47 7.52 -11.59
N ASP A 165 5.28 6.21 -11.47
CA ASP A 165 5.17 5.34 -12.65
C ASP A 165 4.02 5.85 -13.54
N ALA A 166 4.33 6.26 -14.77
CA ALA A 166 3.39 6.83 -15.72
C ALA A 166 2.55 5.77 -16.45
N THR A 167 2.73 4.49 -16.14
CA THR A 167 1.95 3.39 -16.72
C THR A 167 0.46 3.54 -16.37
N THR A 168 -0.41 3.55 -17.38
CA THR A 168 -1.86 3.84 -17.26
C THR A 168 -2.62 2.93 -16.30
N ASN A 169 -2.10 1.73 -16.04
CA ASN A 169 -2.75 0.75 -15.17
C ASN A 169 -2.37 0.87 -13.70
N VAL A 170 -1.45 1.76 -13.34
CA VAL A 170 -0.98 1.91 -11.97
C VAL A 170 -2.01 2.64 -11.10
N LYS A 171 -2.09 2.27 -9.83
CA LYS A 171 -2.97 2.88 -8.82
C LYS A 171 -2.19 3.20 -7.56
N TYR A 172 -2.42 4.38 -7.01
CA TYR A 172 -1.84 4.81 -5.74
C TYR A 172 -2.95 5.06 -4.73
N PHE A 173 -2.79 4.58 -3.51
CA PHE A 173 -3.61 5.01 -2.38
C PHE A 173 -2.97 6.25 -1.74
N VAL A 174 -3.70 7.36 -1.74
CA VAL A 174 -3.24 8.66 -1.28
C VAL A 174 -3.98 9.08 0.00
N VAL A 175 -3.21 9.60 0.95
CA VAL A 175 -3.69 10.25 2.18
C VAL A 175 -3.02 11.61 2.31
N TYR A 176 -3.74 12.65 2.70
CA TYR A 176 -3.15 13.97 2.91
C TYR A 176 -3.62 14.61 4.23
N GLY A 177 -2.80 15.50 4.76
CA GLY A 177 -3.10 16.36 5.91
C GLY A 177 -3.73 17.70 5.51
N PRO A 178 -4.31 18.44 6.47
CA PRO A 178 -4.92 19.75 6.23
C PRO A 178 -3.95 20.77 5.60
N GLN A 179 -4.55 21.78 4.93
CA GLN A 179 -3.87 22.96 4.36
C GLN A 179 -4.08 24.17 5.27
#